data_AF-A0A7J7QKV9-F1
#
_entry.id   AF-A0A7J7QKV9-F1
#
_cell.length_a   1.000
_cell.length_b   1.000
_cell.length_c   1.000
_cell.angle_alpha   90.00
_cell.angle_beta   90.00
_cell.angle_gamma   90.00
#
_symmetry.space_group_name_H-M   'P 1'
#
loop_
_entity.id
_entity.type
_entity.pdbx_description
1 polymer ?
#
loop_
_entity_poly.entity_id
_entity_poly.type
_entity_poly.pdbx_seq_one_letter_code
_entity_poly.pdbx_strand_id
1 'polypeptide(L)'
;MFRLYQASMYLQHCVGGMGALVQPAWAGVVTQGWEIATKEVTVSGIQRSVAHAISSLQARPLSQVRRYELESRTKISSVDILVAVGQHKVVVEVDGPTHYAANSSRKRLGPSDLRDGLLRQQGFKVLPLPYYEWQKLPSDKNGNLTAEGLKKFEAWLLAAVDGKQLW
;
A
#
# COMPACT_ATOMS: atom_id res chain seq x y z
N MET A 1 10.66 -0.29 -11.09
CA MET A 1 12.00 -0.88 -10.87
C MET A 1 11.86 -2.16 -10.03
N PHE A 2 12.68 -3.21 -10.25
CA PHE A 2 12.80 -4.35 -9.32
C PHE A 2 14.02 -4.04 -8.43
N ARG A 3 13.90 -3.76 -7.12
CA ARG A 3 13.45 -4.66 -6.04
C ARG A 3 14.38 -5.87 -5.78
N LEU A 4 15.63 -5.90 -6.26
CA LEU A 4 16.61 -6.97 -5.93
C LEU A 4 16.88 -7.09 -4.41
N TYR A 5 17.01 -5.94 -3.74
CA TYR A 5 17.06 -5.85 -2.26
C TYR A 5 15.86 -6.53 -1.60
N GLN A 6 14.65 -6.14 -2.01
CA GLN A 6 13.39 -6.65 -1.44
C GLN A 6 13.14 -8.13 -1.79
N ALA A 7 13.64 -8.62 -2.93
CA ALA A 7 13.66 -10.05 -3.25
C ALA A 7 14.59 -10.84 -2.32
N SER A 8 15.79 -10.32 -2.02
CA SER A 8 16.69 -10.94 -1.03
C SER A 8 16.08 -10.94 0.37
N MET A 9 15.46 -9.84 0.79
CA MET A 9 14.71 -9.77 2.06
C MET A 9 13.59 -10.80 2.11
N TYR A 10 12.80 -10.94 1.05
CA TYR A 10 11.72 -11.92 0.96
C TYR A 10 12.20 -13.36 1.03
N LEU A 11 13.29 -13.71 0.34
CA LEU A 11 13.85 -15.07 0.43
C LEU A 11 14.40 -15.37 1.83
N GLN A 12 15.06 -14.39 2.46
CA GLN A 12 15.60 -14.53 3.81
C GLN A 12 14.51 -14.63 4.89
N HIS A 13 13.41 -13.89 4.78
CA HIS A 13 12.38 -13.79 5.83
C HIS A 13 11.16 -14.68 5.57
N CYS A 14 10.76 -14.89 4.31
CA CYS A 14 9.51 -15.56 3.94
C CYS A 14 9.69 -17.01 3.48
N VAL A 15 10.86 -17.38 2.94
CA VAL A 15 11.13 -18.72 2.41
C VAL A 15 12.03 -19.52 3.35
N GLY A 16 13.14 -18.93 3.79
CA GLY A 16 14.15 -19.61 4.61
C GLY A 16 14.98 -20.63 3.82
N GLY A 17 16.14 -21.01 4.34
CA GLY A 17 17.03 -22.03 3.75
C GLY A 17 17.72 -21.66 2.42
N MET A 18 17.19 -20.73 1.63
CA MET A 18 17.86 -20.20 0.45
C MET A 18 18.99 -19.23 0.84
N GLY A 19 20.14 -19.40 0.20
CA GLY A 19 21.28 -18.49 0.35
C GLY A 19 20.97 -17.05 -0.08
N ALA A 20 21.73 -16.09 0.44
CA ALA A 20 21.50 -14.68 0.16
C ALA A 20 21.61 -14.37 -1.35
N LEU A 21 20.50 -13.95 -1.96
CA LEU A 21 20.42 -13.62 -3.39
C LEU A 21 21.26 -12.39 -3.78
N VAL A 22 21.64 -11.58 -2.78
CA VAL A 22 22.68 -10.54 -2.89
C VAL A 22 23.88 -11.00 -2.05
N GLN A 23 25.04 -11.19 -2.68
CA GLN A 23 26.28 -11.50 -1.95
C GLN A 23 26.68 -10.30 -1.06
N PRO A 24 27.34 -10.51 0.10
CA PRO A 24 27.66 -9.44 1.04
C PRO A 24 28.38 -8.22 0.42
N ALA A 25 29.29 -8.45 -0.53
CA ALA A 25 30.02 -7.38 -1.24
C ALA A 25 29.12 -6.38 -2.00
N TRP A 26 27.92 -6.79 -2.42
CA TRP A 26 26.97 -5.96 -3.17
C TRP A 26 25.88 -5.34 -2.29
N ALA A 27 25.79 -5.71 -1.01
CA ALA A 27 24.70 -5.31 -0.12
C ALA A 27 24.60 -3.78 0.05
N GLY A 28 25.73 -3.08 0.16
CA GLY A 28 25.78 -1.62 0.23
C GLY A 28 25.21 -0.94 -1.03
N VAL A 29 25.72 -1.32 -2.20
CA VAL A 29 25.29 -0.77 -3.50
C VAL A 29 23.80 -1.02 -3.75
N VAL A 30 23.33 -2.24 -3.45
CA VAL A 30 21.93 -2.64 -3.62
C VAL A 30 20.99 -1.90 -2.66
N THR A 31 21.44 -1.61 -1.43
CA THR A 31 20.68 -0.81 -0.46
C THR A 31 20.66 0.67 -0.88
N GLN A 32 21.80 1.25 -1.26
CA GLN A 32 21.90 2.64 -1.68
C GLN A 32 21.09 2.94 -2.96
N GLY A 33 21.09 2.02 -3.93
CA GLY A 33 20.24 2.12 -5.12
C GLY A 33 18.75 2.08 -4.79
N TRP A 34 18.34 1.28 -3.80
CA TRP A 34 16.97 1.28 -3.28
C TRP A 34 16.62 2.58 -2.52
N GLU A 35 17.54 3.14 -1.74
CA GLU A 35 17.33 4.44 -1.06
C GLU A 35 17.18 5.60 -2.04
N ILE A 36 17.91 5.60 -3.16
CA ILE A 36 17.74 6.60 -4.23
C ILE A 36 16.39 6.40 -4.91
N ALA A 37 16.06 5.17 -5.32
CA ALA A 37 14.80 4.85 -5.99
C ALA A 37 13.53 5.02 -5.13
N THR A 38 13.67 5.24 -3.81
CA THR A 38 12.56 5.53 -2.88
C THR A 38 12.49 6.99 -2.42
N LYS A 39 13.37 7.87 -2.91
CA LYS A 39 13.32 9.32 -2.63
C LYS A 39 12.44 10.11 -3.60
N GLU A 40 12.25 9.63 -4.83
CA GLU A 40 11.37 10.26 -5.82
C GLU A 40 10.00 9.57 -5.85
N VAL A 41 9.22 9.75 -4.77
CA VAL A 41 7.81 9.36 -4.75
C VAL A 41 6.97 10.54 -5.27
N THR A 42 6.34 10.36 -6.43
CA THR A 42 5.48 11.38 -7.04
C THR A 42 4.03 11.14 -6.63
N VAL A 43 3.52 11.91 -5.66
CA VAL A 43 2.14 11.75 -5.14
C VAL A 43 1.09 11.97 -6.24
N SER A 44 0.56 10.85 -6.72
CA SER A 44 -0.47 10.78 -7.76
C SER A 44 -1.76 11.48 -7.33
N GLY A 45 -2.58 11.87 -8.31
CA GLY A 45 -3.92 12.41 -8.04
C GLY A 45 -4.81 11.43 -7.26
N ILE A 46 -4.59 10.12 -7.42
CA ILE A 46 -5.34 9.07 -6.72
C ILE A 46 -4.93 9.02 -5.25
N GLN A 47 -3.63 9.00 -4.93
CA GLN A 47 -3.16 9.04 -3.53
C GLN A 47 -3.69 10.27 -2.79
N ARG A 48 -3.78 11.44 -3.43
CA ARG A 48 -4.43 12.64 -2.87
C ARG A 48 -5.94 12.48 -2.66
N SER A 49 -6.65 11.87 -3.61
CA SER A 49 -8.09 11.56 -3.49
C SER A 49 -8.36 10.59 -2.32
N VAL A 50 -7.53 9.54 -2.18
CA VAL A 50 -7.61 8.58 -1.08
C VAL A 50 -7.30 9.24 0.26
N ALA A 51 -6.24 10.07 0.34
CA ALA A 51 -5.91 10.83 1.55
C ALA A 51 -7.05 11.76 1.99
N HIS A 52 -7.69 12.45 1.05
CA HIS A 52 -8.85 13.31 1.33
C HIS A 52 -10.05 12.51 1.89
N ALA A 53 -10.29 11.31 1.35
CA ALA A 53 -11.32 10.41 1.87
C ALA A 53 -10.97 9.88 3.28
N ILE A 54 -9.71 9.54 3.56
CA ILE A 54 -9.28 9.11 4.90
C ILE A 54 -9.46 10.23 5.92
N SER A 55 -9.10 11.47 5.57
CA SER A 55 -9.39 12.66 6.39
C SER A 55 -10.89 12.86 6.61
N SER A 56 -11.69 12.69 5.56
CA SER A 56 -13.16 12.76 5.62
C SER A 56 -13.80 11.65 6.48
N LEU A 57 -13.12 10.51 6.67
CA LEU A 57 -13.50 9.48 7.64
C LEU A 57 -13.06 9.84 9.06
N GLN A 58 -11.80 10.29 9.24
CA GLN A 58 -11.26 10.69 10.54
C GLN A 58 -12.09 11.79 11.22
N ALA A 59 -12.69 12.69 10.44
CA ALA A 59 -13.58 13.74 10.92
C ALA A 59 -14.98 13.27 11.39
N ARG A 60 -15.34 11.99 11.20
CA ARG A 60 -16.66 11.44 11.59
C ARG A 60 -16.63 10.89 13.02
N PRO A 61 -17.53 11.30 13.93
CA PRO A 61 -17.51 10.86 15.33
C PRO A 61 -17.55 9.34 15.56
N LEU A 62 -18.21 8.59 14.68
CA LEU A 62 -18.36 7.13 14.78
C LEU A 62 -17.33 6.34 13.95
N SER A 63 -16.42 7.01 13.22
CA SER A 63 -15.40 6.30 12.44
C SER A 63 -14.40 5.59 13.35
N GLN A 64 -13.81 4.50 12.87
CA GLN A 64 -12.68 3.86 13.52
C GLN A 64 -11.32 4.43 13.08
N VAL A 65 -11.28 5.30 12.07
CA VAL A 65 -10.05 6.00 11.65
C VAL A 65 -9.64 7.01 12.72
N ARG A 66 -8.41 6.92 13.22
CA ARG A 66 -7.88 7.77 14.31
C ARG A 66 -6.80 8.75 13.88
N ARG A 67 -5.93 8.35 12.95
CA ARG A 67 -4.80 9.12 12.40
C ARG A 67 -4.41 8.49 11.06
N TYR A 68 -3.83 9.29 10.17
CA TYR A 68 -3.10 8.78 9.01
C TYR A 68 -1.79 9.54 8.79
N GLU A 69 -0.89 8.95 8.03
CA GLU A 69 0.40 9.50 7.60
C GLU A 69 0.61 9.15 6.13
N LEU A 70 1.02 10.12 5.32
CA LEU A 70 1.40 9.89 3.92
C LEU A 70 2.88 9.51 3.84
N GLU A 71 3.23 8.64 2.89
CA GLU A 71 4.62 8.26 2.55
C GLU A 71 5.44 7.73 3.75
N SER A 72 4.76 7.18 4.76
CA SER A 72 5.37 6.78 6.04
C SER A 72 6.43 5.69 5.83
N ARG A 73 7.60 5.83 6.48
CA ARG A 73 8.77 4.96 6.23
C ARG A 73 8.73 3.74 7.16
N THR A 74 8.54 2.56 6.59
CA THR A 74 8.68 1.26 7.29
C THR A 74 10.14 0.79 7.27
N LYS A 75 10.43 -0.40 7.81
CA LYS A 75 11.78 -0.99 7.79
C LYS A 75 12.22 -1.52 6.42
N ILE A 76 11.36 -1.50 5.40
CA ILE A 76 11.56 -2.17 4.08
C ILE A 76 11.10 -1.34 2.87
N SER A 77 10.24 -0.34 3.07
CA SER A 77 9.68 0.53 2.04
C SER A 77 9.15 1.83 2.68
N SER A 78 9.12 2.93 1.94
CA SER A 78 8.02 3.88 2.09
C SER A 78 6.70 3.16 1.77
N VAL A 79 5.60 3.60 2.37
CA VAL A 79 4.25 3.12 2.04
C VAL A 79 3.35 4.32 1.78
N ASP A 80 2.48 4.21 0.79
CA ASP A 80 1.69 5.36 0.30
C ASP A 80 0.91 6.07 1.41
N ILE A 81 0.12 5.32 2.19
CA ILE A 81 -0.62 5.83 3.34
C ILE A 81 -0.63 4.80 4.47
N LEU A 82 -0.22 5.22 5.67
CA LEU A 82 -0.37 4.45 6.90
C LEU A 82 -1.57 4.99 7.70
N VAL A 83 -2.55 4.15 8.02
CA VAL A 83 -3.80 4.52 8.71
C VAL A 83 -3.93 3.76 10.03
N ALA A 84 -4.23 4.47 11.11
CA ALA A 84 -4.63 3.89 12.38
C ALA A 84 -6.15 3.66 12.39
N VAL A 85 -6.57 2.40 12.42
CA VAL A 85 -7.97 1.95 12.43
C VAL A 85 -8.23 1.14 13.70
N GLY A 86 -8.97 1.72 14.65
CA GLY A 86 -9.09 1.16 16.00
C GLY A 86 -7.72 1.07 16.68
N GLN A 87 -7.29 -0.16 17.01
CA GLN A 87 -5.95 -0.46 17.55
C GLN A 87 -4.95 -0.95 16.49
N HIS A 88 -5.36 -1.02 15.22
CA HIS A 88 -4.56 -1.64 14.15
C HIS A 88 -3.95 -0.59 13.21
N LYS A 89 -2.79 -0.95 12.65
CA LYS A 89 -2.12 -0.20 11.58
C LYS A 89 -2.43 -0.85 10.22
N VAL A 90 -3.21 -0.15 9.41
CA VAL A 90 -3.54 -0.51 8.03
C VAL A 90 -2.69 0.32 7.10
N VAL A 91 -1.84 -0.33 6.31
CA VAL A 91 -1.19 0.28 5.14
C VAL A 91 -2.18 0.23 3.98
N VAL A 92 -2.40 1.38 3.33
CA VAL A 92 -3.16 1.49 2.08
C VAL A 92 -2.17 1.77 0.96
N GLU A 93 -2.06 0.84 0.01
CA GLU A 93 -1.14 0.91 -1.13
C GLU A 93 -1.92 1.22 -2.41
N VAL A 94 -1.72 2.39 -3.02
CA VAL A 94 -2.54 2.89 -4.12
C VAL A 94 -1.97 2.42 -5.46
N ASP A 95 -2.29 1.19 -5.83
CA ASP A 95 -1.80 0.56 -7.06
C ASP A 95 -2.39 1.24 -8.31
N GLY A 96 -1.63 2.16 -8.89
CA GLY A 96 -1.91 2.82 -10.17
C GLY A 96 -1.78 1.87 -11.38
N PRO A 97 -2.14 2.31 -12.60
CA PRO A 97 -2.13 1.45 -13.79
C PRO A 97 -0.80 0.75 -14.08
N THR A 98 0.33 1.38 -13.73
CA THR A 98 1.69 0.84 -13.85
C THR A 98 2.01 -0.34 -12.92
N HIS A 99 1.13 -0.64 -11.97
CA HIS A 99 1.24 -1.79 -11.05
C HIS A 99 0.57 -3.05 -11.64
N TYR A 100 0.04 -2.96 -12.86
CA TYR A 100 -0.65 -4.04 -13.57
C TYR A 100 0.05 -4.37 -14.90
N ALA A 101 -0.17 -5.58 -15.41
CA ALA A 101 0.40 -6.02 -16.68
C ALA A 101 -0.26 -5.28 -17.86
N ALA A 102 0.55 -4.80 -18.81
CA ALA A 102 0.05 -4.05 -19.98
C ALA A 102 -0.94 -4.86 -20.85
N ASN A 103 -0.85 -6.20 -20.82
CA ASN A 103 -1.77 -7.11 -21.51
C ASN A 103 -2.95 -7.59 -20.62
N SER A 104 -3.03 -7.17 -19.36
CA SER A 104 -4.13 -7.50 -18.45
C SER A 104 -4.18 -6.52 -17.28
N SER A 105 -5.03 -5.49 -17.40
CA SER A 105 -5.19 -4.39 -16.42
C SER A 105 -5.68 -4.83 -15.03
N ARG A 106 -6.08 -6.10 -14.85
CA ARG A 106 -6.40 -6.71 -13.55
C ARG A 106 -5.29 -7.62 -13.01
N LYS A 107 -4.34 -8.06 -13.84
CA LYS A 107 -3.21 -8.88 -13.39
C LYS A 107 -2.13 -7.97 -12.79
N ARG A 108 -2.09 -7.92 -11.47
CA ARG A 108 -1.10 -7.19 -10.68
C ARG A 108 0.32 -7.70 -10.99
N LEU A 109 1.29 -6.81 -10.92
CA LEU A 109 2.71 -7.14 -11.07
C LEU A 109 3.30 -7.48 -9.69
N GLY A 110 4.16 -8.50 -9.66
CA GLY A 110 4.84 -8.94 -8.43
C GLY A 110 5.50 -7.79 -7.64
N PRO A 111 6.06 -6.75 -8.31
CA PRO A 111 5.61 -4.70 -7.85
C PRO A 111 5.15 -4.53 -6.42
N SER A 112 4.01 -5.18 -6.23
CA SER A 112 3.09 -4.95 -5.13
C SER A 112 2.85 -6.21 -4.30
N ASP A 113 2.65 -7.38 -4.91
CA ASP A 113 2.41 -8.63 -4.18
C ASP A 113 3.56 -8.99 -3.22
N LEU A 114 4.80 -8.75 -3.66
CA LEU A 114 6.01 -8.91 -2.86
C LEU A 114 6.09 -7.89 -1.71
N ARG A 115 5.78 -6.62 -2.00
CA ARG A 115 5.75 -5.51 -1.02
C ARG A 115 4.74 -5.81 0.08
N ASP A 116 3.51 -6.11 -0.29
CA ASP A 116 2.44 -6.39 0.64
C ASP A 116 2.72 -7.65 1.48
N GLY A 117 3.33 -8.68 0.88
CA GLY A 117 3.74 -9.90 1.60
C GLY A 117 4.76 -9.60 2.69
N LEU A 118 5.79 -8.81 2.37
CA LEU A 118 6.79 -8.34 3.33
C LEU A 118 6.17 -7.44 4.42
N LEU A 119 5.27 -6.52 4.06
CA LEU A 119 4.56 -5.67 5.02
C LEU A 119 3.68 -6.49 5.97
N ARG A 120 2.94 -7.49 5.46
CA ARG A 120 2.15 -8.42 6.27
C ARG A 120 3.03 -9.24 7.23
N GLN A 121 4.22 -9.67 6.81
CA GLN A 121 5.18 -10.31 7.72
C GLN A 121 5.75 -9.37 8.79
N GLN A 122 5.77 -8.05 8.56
CA GLN A 122 6.09 -7.06 9.61
C GLN A 122 4.90 -6.74 10.53
N GLY A 123 3.79 -7.48 10.42
CA GLY A 123 2.61 -7.31 11.26
C GLY A 123 1.66 -6.18 10.82
N PHE A 124 1.93 -5.52 9.69
CA PHE A 124 0.99 -4.56 9.13
C PHE A 124 -0.23 -5.27 8.54
N LYS A 125 -1.41 -4.69 8.73
CA LYS A 125 -2.57 -4.99 7.89
C LYS A 125 -2.35 -4.24 6.58
N VAL A 126 -2.62 -4.85 5.43
CA VAL A 126 -2.35 -4.24 4.11
C VAL A 126 -3.59 -4.33 3.25
N LEU A 127 -4.08 -3.16 2.83
CA LEU A 127 -5.12 -2.92 1.85
C LEU A 127 -4.44 -2.52 0.52
N PRO A 128 -4.28 -3.44 -0.44
CA PRO A 128 -4.09 -3.07 -1.85
C PRO A 128 -5.26 -2.17 -2.24
N LEU A 129 -5.04 -1.12 -3.02
CA LEU A 129 -6.12 -0.26 -3.52
C LEU A 129 -5.98 -0.04 -5.02
N PRO A 130 -6.54 -0.95 -5.85
CA PRO A 130 -6.51 -0.83 -7.30
C PRO A 130 -7.18 0.46 -7.77
N TYR A 131 -6.52 1.21 -8.65
CA TYR A 131 -7.08 2.44 -9.23
C TYR A 131 -8.48 2.24 -9.83
N TYR A 132 -8.71 1.09 -10.47
CA TYR A 132 -9.98 0.75 -11.13
C TYR A 132 -11.09 0.32 -10.16
N GLU A 133 -10.79 0.00 -8.90
CA GLU A 133 -11.82 -0.21 -7.86
C GLU A 133 -12.11 1.11 -7.14
N TRP A 134 -11.09 1.93 -6.87
CA TRP A 134 -11.26 3.30 -6.37
C TRP A 134 -12.21 4.13 -7.26
N GLN A 135 -12.01 4.06 -8.59
CA GLN A 135 -12.83 4.77 -9.58
C GLN A 135 -14.31 4.32 -9.64
N LYS A 136 -14.70 3.20 -9.00
CA LYS A 136 -16.10 2.76 -8.91
C LYS A 136 -16.82 3.25 -7.65
N LEU A 137 -16.11 3.86 -6.70
CA LEU A 137 -16.73 4.32 -5.47
C LEU A 137 -17.66 5.52 -5.76
N PRO A 138 -18.91 5.52 -5.26
CA PRO A 138 -19.84 6.63 -5.44
C PRO A 138 -19.22 7.97 -5.04
N SER A 139 -19.10 8.87 -6.01
CA SER A 139 -18.40 10.15 -5.90
C SER A 139 -19.28 11.31 -6.35
N ASP A 140 -19.00 12.51 -5.84
CA ASP A 140 -19.64 13.75 -6.28
C ASP A 140 -19.09 14.25 -7.62
N LYS A 141 -19.68 15.34 -8.14
CA LYS A 141 -19.24 16.00 -9.38
C LYS A 141 -17.80 16.55 -9.36
N ASN A 142 -17.15 16.58 -8.19
CA ASN A 142 -15.80 17.08 -7.99
C ASN A 142 -14.78 15.93 -7.80
N GLY A 143 -15.23 14.66 -7.80
CA GLY A 143 -14.38 13.48 -7.55
C GLY A 143 -14.14 13.16 -6.07
N ASN A 144 -14.91 13.73 -5.15
CA ASN A 144 -14.89 13.37 -3.74
C ASN A 144 -15.87 12.24 -3.45
N LEU A 145 -15.50 11.27 -2.61
CA LEU A 145 -16.42 10.20 -2.23
C LEU A 145 -17.67 10.75 -1.53
N THR A 146 -18.86 10.28 -1.93
CA THR A 146 -20.12 10.61 -1.27
C THR A 146 -20.23 9.93 0.10
N ALA A 147 -21.32 10.19 0.83
CA ALA A 147 -21.62 9.45 2.07
C ALA A 147 -21.61 7.92 1.88
N GLU A 148 -22.07 7.43 0.73
CA GLU A 148 -22.04 6.00 0.36
C GLU A 148 -20.63 5.54 -0.02
N GLY A 149 -19.91 6.31 -0.84
CA GLY A 149 -18.52 6.00 -1.21
C GLY A 149 -17.61 5.89 0.01
N LEU A 150 -17.71 6.86 0.93
CA LEU A 150 -16.99 6.84 2.21
C LEU A 150 -17.38 5.62 3.06
N LYS A 151 -18.66 5.24 3.12
CA LYS A 151 -19.10 4.04 3.85
C LYS A 151 -18.53 2.74 3.24
N LYS A 152 -18.45 2.63 1.91
CA LYS A 152 -17.82 1.48 1.23
C LYS A 152 -16.31 1.42 1.49
N PHE A 153 -15.62 2.56 1.39
CA PHE A 153 -14.18 2.63 1.67
C PHE A 153 -13.84 2.37 3.15
N GLU A 154 -14.66 2.84 4.09
CA GLU A 154 -14.52 2.49 5.51
C GLU A 154 -14.70 0.99 5.74
N ALA A 155 -15.65 0.33 5.07
CA ALA A 155 -15.78 -1.12 5.11
C ALA A 155 -14.56 -1.85 4.52
N TRP A 156 -13.89 -1.29 3.51
CA TRP A 156 -12.63 -1.84 2.97
C TRP A 156 -11.47 -1.73 3.97
N LEU A 157 -11.34 -0.59 4.66
CA LEU A 157 -10.34 -0.42 5.75
C LEU A 157 -10.58 -1.41 6.90
N LEU A 158 -11.84 -1.61 7.30
CA LEU A 158 -12.21 -2.57 8.34
C LEU A 158 -11.99 -4.02 7.90
N ALA A 159 -12.27 -4.37 6.63
CA ALA A 159 -11.95 -5.68 6.10
C ALA A 159 -10.45 -5.97 6.09
N ALA A 160 -9.61 -4.97 5.76
CA ALA A 160 -8.17 -5.13 5.84
C ALA A 160 -7.67 -5.36 7.28
N VAL A 161 -8.33 -4.80 8.30
CA VAL A 161 -8.08 -5.15 9.71
C VAL A 161 -8.33 -6.64 9.98
N ASP A 162 -9.42 -7.20 9.44
CA ASP A 162 -9.71 -8.64 9.49
C ASP A 162 -8.75 -9.50 8.62
N GLY A 163 -7.91 -8.88 7.79
CA GLY A 163 -7.10 -9.58 6.78
C GLY A 163 -7.89 -10.01 5.53
N LYS A 164 -9.08 -9.46 5.34
CA LYS A 164 -10.00 -9.72 4.21
C LYS A 164 -9.89 -8.61 3.16
N GLN A 165 -10.39 -8.90 1.96
CA GLN A 165 -10.54 -7.96 0.84
C GLN A 165 -11.98 -8.10 0.30
N LEU A 166 -12.59 -7.01 -0.18
CA LEU A 166 -14.04 -6.95 -0.48
C LEU A 166 -14.37 -6.68 -1.96
N TRP A 167 -13.49 -7.11 -2.87
CA TRP A 167 -13.63 -7.05 -4.33
C TRP A 167 -12.73 -8.08 -5.01
#